data_AF-A0A7V8JRJ3-F1
#
_entry.id   AF-A0A7V8JRJ3-F1
#
_cell.length_a   1.000
_cell.length_b   1.000
_cell.length_c   1.000
_cell.angle_alpha   90.00
_cell.angle_beta   90.00
_cell.angle_gamma   90.00
#
_symmetry.space_group_name_H-M   'P 1'
#
loop_
_entity.id
_entity.type
_entity.pdbx_description
1 polymer ?
#
loop_
_entity_poly.entity_id
_entity_poly.type
_entity_poly.pdbx_seq_one_letter_code
_entity_poly.pdbx_strand_id
1 'polypeptide(L)'
;MNTALLRELASADRLRLAETFVRIVDAGSLSGAATQLGTTQPTVSRRLQALERHLGVPLLQRSTHAMKLTDDGQRCYDHARCLLEDWQAFESDMRGNQEEPSGVLRVLAPHAFGQHQFIRPLVAYLQRYPRMRVEWLLHDRVPDFIAEGMDCAIQVGDITDPSVIALRLGEVPRIAVAAPGLLEGRSLPRHPRELEALPWLALRTFYQDEVVLQHRLTGERWPFAIEPRLSTDGLYALRNAMLQGLGAGIASSWVLEDDVRTGQLLHLAPEWEAASLPLSLVYPPAKVYPARLRRFIDIMRTELPGIMRQATA
;
A
#
# COMPACT_ATOMS: atom_id res chain seq x y z
N MET A 1 13.88 -43.43 16.85
CA MET A 1 12.77 -42.96 15.98
C MET A 1 12.60 -41.47 16.26
N ASN A 2 12.84 -40.63 15.25
CA ASN A 2 13.38 -39.27 15.40
C ASN A 2 12.31 -38.21 15.77
N THR A 3 12.49 -37.47 16.86
CA THR A 3 11.56 -36.44 17.38
C THR A 3 11.28 -35.31 16.39
N ALA A 4 12.20 -35.06 15.45
CA ALA A 4 12.02 -34.11 14.34
C ALA A 4 10.94 -34.57 13.34
N LEU A 5 10.93 -35.86 12.99
CA LEU A 5 9.96 -36.46 12.06
C LEU A 5 8.53 -36.41 12.64
N LEU A 6 8.39 -36.62 13.96
CA LEU A 6 7.12 -36.50 14.67
C LEU A 6 6.59 -35.05 14.72
N ARG A 7 7.49 -34.06 14.84
CA ARG A 7 7.12 -32.64 14.76
C ARG A 7 6.75 -32.21 13.34
N GLU A 8 7.44 -32.72 12.32
CA GLU A 8 7.10 -32.47 10.91
C GLU A 8 5.74 -33.06 10.55
N LEU A 9 5.46 -34.31 10.95
CA LEU A 9 4.15 -34.95 10.76
C LEU A 9 3.04 -34.20 11.49
N ALA A 10 3.29 -33.72 12.71
CA ALA A 10 2.34 -32.88 13.45
C ALA A 10 2.12 -31.51 12.79
N SER A 11 3.13 -30.93 12.14
CA SER A 11 3.02 -29.68 11.38
C SER A 11 2.21 -29.87 10.09
N ALA A 12 2.48 -30.95 9.33
CA ALA A 12 1.74 -31.31 8.13
C ALA A 12 0.26 -31.58 8.44
N ASP A 13 -0.03 -32.21 9.58
CA ASP A 13 -1.40 -32.41 10.04
C ASP A 13 -2.10 -31.08 10.34
N ARG A 14 -1.43 -30.12 11.01
CA ARG A 14 -2.02 -28.79 11.29
C ARG A 14 -2.30 -28.00 10.02
N LEU A 15 -1.40 -28.04 9.04
CA LEU A 15 -1.61 -27.37 7.76
C LEU A 15 -2.82 -27.95 7.02
N ARG A 16 -3.00 -29.29 7.05
CA ARG A 16 -4.19 -29.95 6.51
C ARG A 16 -5.48 -29.56 7.23
N LEU A 17 -5.43 -29.31 8.54
CA LEU A 17 -6.57 -28.82 9.29
C LEU A 17 -6.95 -27.40 8.85
N ALA A 18 -5.97 -26.51 8.70
CA ALA A 18 -6.15 -25.15 8.20
C ALA A 18 -6.68 -25.14 6.75
N GLU A 19 -6.11 -25.96 5.86
CA GLU A 19 -6.59 -26.13 4.49
C GLU A 19 -8.05 -26.59 4.45
N THR A 20 -8.39 -27.57 5.30
CA THR A 20 -9.77 -28.05 5.37
C THR A 20 -10.73 -26.94 5.79
N PHE A 21 -10.34 -26.10 6.75
CA PHE A 21 -11.16 -24.96 7.18
C PHE A 21 -11.34 -23.91 6.07
N VAL A 22 -10.26 -23.51 5.39
CA VAL A 22 -10.33 -22.58 4.25
C VAL A 22 -11.27 -23.11 3.17
N ARG A 23 -11.18 -24.40 2.82
CA ARG A 23 -12.08 -25.03 1.84
C ARG A 23 -13.55 -25.07 2.28
N ILE A 24 -13.83 -25.23 3.58
CA ILE A 24 -15.21 -25.14 4.11
C ILE A 24 -15.78 -23.76 3.84
N VAL A 25 -15.02 -22.70 4.16
CA VAL A 25 -15.43 -21.32 3.97
C VAL A 25 -15.62 -21.00 2.49
N ASP A 26 -14.63 -21.32 1.64
CA ASP A 26 -14.66 -21.07 0.20
C ASP A 26 -15.85 -21.77 -0.49
N ALA A 27 -16.14 -23.01 -0.08
CA ALA A 27 -17.23 -23.80 -0.66
C ALA A 27 -18.61 -23.47 -0.07
N GLY A 28 -18.67 -22.66 1.00
CA GLY A 28 -19.90 -22.31 1.71
C GLY A 28 -20.61 -23.48 2.41
N SER A 29 -20.04 -24.70 2.38
CA SER A 29 -20.62 -25.90 2.98
C SER A 29 -19.57 -26.98 3.25
N LEU A 30 -19.81 -27.82 4.26
CA LEU A 30 -18.93 -28.96 4.55
C LEU A 30 -18.93 -30.01 3.43
N SER A 31 -20.06 -30.22 2.78
CA SER A 31 -20.19 -31.18 1.67
C SER A 31 -19.45 -30.68 0.42
N GLY A 32 -19.55 -29.39 0.09
CA GLY A 32 -18.78 -28.80 -1.01
C GLY A 32 -17.27 -28.90 -0.78
N ALA A 33 -16.80 -28.61 0.44
CA ALA A 33 -15.40 -28.80 0.80
C ALA A 33 -14.94 -30.25 0.73
N ALA A 34 -15.80 -31.21 1.15
CA ALA A 34 -15.49 -32.63 1.06
C ALA A 34 -15.27 -33.08 -0.39
N THR A 35 -16.12 -32.61 -1.31
CA THR A 35 -15.95 -32.84 -2.76
C THR A 35 -14.63 -32.25 -3.27
N GLN A 36 -14.31 -31.01 -2.92
CA GLN A 36 -13.06 -30.35 -3.35
C GLN A 36 -11.80 -31.04 -2.82
N LEU A 37 -11.87 -31.59 -1.60
CA LEU A 37 -10.76 -32.26 -0.92
C LEU A 37 -10.66 -33.77 -1.23
N GLY A 38 -11.56 -34.32 -2.07
CA GLY A 38 -11.59 -35.76 -2.36
C GLY A 38 -11.82 -36.63 -1.12
N THR A 39 -12.63 -36.15 -0.17
CA THR A 39 -12.88 -36.83 1.11
C THR A 39 -14.37 -36.84 1.49
N THR A 40 -14.71 -37.30 2.69
CA THR A 40 -16.09 -37.39 3.17
C THR A 40 -16.46 -36.25 4.10
N GLN A 41 -17.72 -35.82 4.09
CA GLN A 41 -18.22 -34.77 4.98
C GLN A 41 -17.96 -35.05 6.48
N PRO A 42 -18.10 -36.29 7.01
CA PRO A 42 -17.72 -36.58 8.39
C PRO A 42 -16.23 -36.39 8.67
N THR A 43 -15.36 -36.59 7.68
CA THR A 43 -13.92 -36.35 7.82
C THR A 43 -13.62 -34.85 7.86
N VAL A 44 -14.25 -34.06 6.97
CA VAL A 44 -14.16 -32.59 7.00
C VAL A 44 -14.65 -32.04 8.34
N SER A 45 -15.79 -32.53 8.85
CA SER A 45 -16.34 -32.09 10.14
C SER A 45 -15.39 -32.43 11.30
N ARG A 46 -14.80 -33.63 11.33
CA ARG A 46 -13.82 -34.03 12.35
C ARG A 46 -12.56 -33.17 12.31
N ARG A 47 -12.07 -32.82 11.12
CA ARG A 47 -10.90 -31.93 10.95
C ARG A 47 -11.19 -30.53 11.44
N LEU A 48 -12.35 -29.95 11.10
CA LEU A 48 -12.78 -28.66 11.65
C LEU A 48 -12.79 -28.68 13.19
N GLN A 49 -13.44 -29.69 13.79
CA GLN A 49 -13.48 -29.83 15.25
C GLN A 49 -12.09 -30.05 15.88
N ALA A 50 -11.15 -30.66 15.15
CA ALA A 50 -9.77 -30.78 15.60
C ALA A 50 -9.05 -29.43 15.57
N LEU A 51 -9.27 -28.61 14.54
CA LEU A 51 -8.72 -27.26 14.45
C LEU A 51 -9.27 -26.36 15.58
N GLU A 52 -10.59 -26.34 15.77
CA GLU A 52 -11.25 -25.56 16.83
C GLU A 52 -10.74 -25.96 18.22
N ARG A 53 -10.61 -27.27 18.49
CA ARG A 53 -10.01 -27.76 19.75
C ARG A 53 -8.56 -27.37 19.91
N HIS A 54 -7.80 -27.33 18.82
CA HIS A 54 -6.39 -26.95 18.87
C HIS A 54 -6.20 -25.46 19.16
N LEU A 55 -7.05 -24.61 18.57
CA LEU A 55 -7.02 -23.16 18.76
C LEU A 55 -7.76 -22.70 20.02
N GLY A 56 -8.63 -23.54 20.58
CA GLY A 56 -9.43 -23.22 21.77
C GLY A 56 -10.62 -22.29 21.52
N VAL A 57 -10.97 -22.06 20.24
CA VAL A 57 -12.05 -21.14 19.83
C VAL A 57 -12.96 -21.77 18.77
N PRO A 58 -14.27 -21.52 18.80
CA PRO A 58 -15.17 -21.91 17.71
C PRO A 58 -14.94 -20.99 16.50
N LEU A 59 -14.80 -21.58 15.31
CA LEU A 59 -14.56 -20.83 14.07
C LEU A 59 -15.86 -20.62 13.27
N LEU A 60 -16.84 -21.52 13.45
CA LEU A 60 -18.14 -21.43 12.77
C LEU A 60 -19.30 -21.44 13.76
N GLN A 61 -20.29 -20.58 13.50
CA GLN A 61 -21.59 -20.64 14.15
C GLN A 61 -22.49 -21.63 13.41
N ARG A 62 -22.96 -22.66 14.12
CA ARG A 62 -23.93 -23.61 13.57
C ARG A 62 -25.34 -23.05 13.72
N SER A 63 -25.93 -22.56 12.63
CA SER A 63 -27.38 -22.41 12.53
C SER A 63 -27.92 -23.42 11.51
N THR A 64 -29.16 -23.87 11.69
CA THR A 64 -29.83 -24.83 10.78
C THR A 64 -30.06 -24.30 9.37
N HIS A 65 -29.82 -23.00 9.12
CA HIS A 65 -30.10 -22.35 7.84
C HIS A 65 -28.90 -21.65 7.20
N ALA A 66 -27.79 -21.45 7.93
CA ALA A 66 -26.59 -20.81 7.39
C ALA A 66 -25.35 -21.16 8.21
N MET A 67 -24.24 -21.34 7.50
CA MET A 67 -22.90 -21.42 8.06
C MET A 67 -22.30 -20.02 8.09
N LYS A 68 -22.09 -19.45 9.28
CA LYS A 68 -21.46 -18.12 9.45
C LYS A 68 -20.16 -18.25 10.23
N LEU A 69 -19.17 -17.45 9.86
CA LEU A 69 -17.93 -17.32 10.62
C LEU A 69 -18.20 -16.58 11.93
N THR A 70 -17.49 -16.98 12.98
CA THR A 70 -17.29 -16.13 14.17
C THR A 70 -16.23 -15.06 13.84
N ASP A 71 -16.07 -14.05 14.68
CA ASP A 71 -14.98 -13.07 14.52
C ASP A 71 -13.61 -13.75 14.55
N ASP A 72 -13.44 -14.75 15.43
CA ASP A 72 -12.24 -15.59 15.49
C ASP A 72 -12.08 -16.44 14.22
N GLY A 73 -13.20 -16.93 13.68
CA GLY A 73 -13.29 -17.65 12.42
C GLY A 73 -12.79 -16.81 11.24
N GLN A 74 -13.24 -15.56 11.15
CA GLN A 74 -12.80 -14.64 10.11
C GLN A 74 -11.29 -14.40 10.17
N ARG A 75 -10.77 -14.04 11.36
CA ARG A 75 -9.32 -13.86 11.54
C ARG A 75 -8.53 -15.12 11.21
N CYS A 76 -9.00 -16.28 11.67
CA CYS A 76 -8.37 -17.56 11.37
C CYS A 76 -8.38 -17.86 9.88
N TYR A 77 -9.48 -17.55 9.17
CA TYR A 77 -9.59 -17.78 7.73
C TYR A 77 -8.59 -16.93 6.96
N ASP A 78 -8.52 -15.63 7.27
CA ASP A 78 -7.59 -14.71 6.63
C ASP A 78 -6.13 -15.15 6.84
N HIS A 79 -5.75 -15.49 8.08
CA HIS A 79 -4.40 -15.98 8.38
C HIS A 79 -4.09 -17.36 7.77
N ALA A 80 -5.05 -18.31 7.81
CA ALA A 80 -4.86 -19.64 7.25
C ALA A 80 -4.71 -19.60 5.73
N ARG A 81 -5.44 -18.71 5.04
CA ARG A 81 -5.32 -18.50 3.60
C ARG A 81 -3.92 -18.03 3.23
N CYS A 82 -3.42 -16.98 3.90
CA CYS A 82 -2.05 -16.49 3.69
C CYS A 82 -1.00 -17.58 3.96
N LEU A 83 -1.13 -18.32 5.07
CA LEU A 83 -0.19 -19.41 5.40
C LEU A 83 -0.14 -20.49 4.32
N LEU A 84 -1.29 -20.88 3.75
CA LEU A 84 -1.35 -21.89 2.70
C LEU A 84 -0.75 -21.38 1.39
N GLU A 85 -1.00 -20.12 1.04
CA GLU A 85 -0.40 -19.47 -0.13
C GLU A 85 1.13 -19.38 0.00
N ASP A 86 1.64 -19.06 1.20
CA ASP A 86 3.07 -19.02 1.48
C ASP A 86 3.71 -20.40 1.46
N TRP A 87 3.03 -21.42 2.01
CA TRP A 87 3.50 -22.80 1.93
C TRP A 87 3.55 -23.31 0.48
N GLN A 88 2.52 -23.02 -0.32
CA GLN A 88 2.50 -23.36 -1.75
C GLN A 88 3.60 -22.64 -2.52
N ALA A 89 3.86 -21.37 -2.20
CA ALA A 89 4.97 -20.61 -2.78
C ALA A 89 6.32 -21.24 -2.40
N PHE A 90 6.52 -21.60 -1.13
CA PHE A 90 7.71 -22.30 -0.66
C PHE A 90 7.92 -23.65 -1.38
N GLU A 91 6.88 -24.50 -1.47
CA GLU A 91 6.97 -25.77 -2.19
C GLU A 91 7.31 -25.58 -3.67
N SER A 92 6.76 -24.53 -4.28
CA SER A 92 6.99 -24.19 -5.69
C SER A 92 8.40 -23.65 -5.94
N ASP A 93 8.93 -22.82 -5.03
CA ASP A 93 10.31 -22.34 -5.03
C ASP A 93 11.30 -23.50 -4.85
N MET A 94 11.04 -24.42 -3.91
CA MET A 94 11.88 -25.60 -3.68
C MET A 94 11.88 -26.60 -4.83
N ARG A 95 10.79 -26.66 -5.60
CA ARG A 95 10.69 -27.51 -6.81
C ARG A 95 11.35 -26.86 -8.03
N GLY A 96 11.86 -25.63 -7.92
CA GLY A 96 12.50 -24.89 -9.01
C GLY A 96 11.54 -24.58 -10.17
N ASN A 97 10.23 -24.71 -9.95
CA ASN A 97 9.27 -24.96 -11.02
C ASN A 97 8.27 -23.83 -11.26
N GLN A 98 8.65 -22.56 -11.06
CA GLN A 98 8.37 -21.52 -12.07
C GLN A 98 8.83 -20.11 -11.64
N GLU A 99 9.55 -19.46 -12.56
CA GLU A 99 9.70 -18.00 -12.65
C GLU A 99 8.38 -17.23 -12.81
N GLU A 100 7.29 -17.96 -13.09
CA GLU A 100 5.97 -17.44 -13.40
C GLU A 100 5.09 -17.36 -12.13
N PRO A 101 4.77 -16.15 -11.67
CA PRO A 101 4.02 -15.94 -10.44
C PRO A 101 2.53 -16.30 -10.59
N SER A 102 1.94 -16.81 -9.50
CA SER A 102 0.51 -17.06 -9.37
C SER A 102 0.02 -16.79 -7.94
N GLY A 103 -1.28 -16.56 -7.77
CA GLY A 103 -1.91 -16.33 -6.46
C GLY A 103 -2.38 -14.89 -6.27
N VAL A 104 -2.54 -14.46 -5.02
CA VAL A 104 -2.93 -13.09 -4.66
C VAL A 104 -1.70 -12.32 -4.20
N LEU A 105 -1.55 -11.08 -4.67
CA LEU A 105 -0.59 -10.12 -4.14
C LEU A 105 -1.36 -8.95 -3.50
N ARG A 106 -1.16 -8.71 -2.21
CA ARG A 106 -1.78 -7.63 -1.44
C ARG A 106 -0.84 -6.45 -1.36
N VAL A 107 -1.24 -5.34 -1.97
CA VAL A 107 -0.40 -4.13 -2.07
C VAL A 107 -1.14 -2.93 -1.49
N LEU A 108 -0.52 -2.28 -0.51
CA LEU A 108 -0.97 -0.97 -0.02
C LEU A 108 -0.27 0.15 -0.78
N ALA A 109 -1.00 1.13 -1.28
CA ALA A 109 -0.43 2.31 -1.95
C ALA A 109 -1.04 3.61 -1.41
N PRO A 110 -0.31 4.75 -1.51
CA PRO A 110 -0.87 6.06 -1.17
C PRO A 110 -2.02 6.40 -2.10
N HIS A 111 -3.06 7.05 -1.59
CA HIS A 111 -4.32 7.19 -2.31
C HIS A 111 -4.14 7.88 -3.67
N ALA A 112 -3.43 9.01 -3.70
CA ALA A 112 -3.24 9.79 -4.93
C ALA A 112 -2.36 9.07 -5.97
N PHE A 113 -1.24 8.48 -5.54
CA PHE A 113 -0.38 7.73 -6.44
C PHE A 113 -1.05 6.46 -6.95
N GLY A 114 -1.72 5.74 -6.06
CA GLY A 114 -2.34 4.46 -6.36
C GLY A 114 -3.56 4.56 -7.27
N GLN A 115 -4.20 5.72 -7.36
CA GLN A 115 -5.29 6.00 -8.30
C GLN A 115 -4.81 6.38 -9.70
N HIS A 116 -3.63 6.98 -9.82
CA HIS A 116 -3.14 7.53 -11.09
C HIS A 116 -1.84 6.87 -11.53
N GLN A 117 -0.72 7.21 -10.88
CA GLN A 117 0.62 6.86 -11.34
C GLN A 117 0.90 5.36 -11.33
N PHE A 118 0.30 4.60 -10.42
CA PHE A 118 0.61 3.18 -10.24
C PHE A 118 -0.34 2.22 -10.96
N ILE A 119 -1.43 2.72 -11.55
CA ILE A 119 -2.38 1.86 -12.27
C ILE A 119 -1.74 1.31 -13.53
N ARG A 120 -0.96 2.12 -14.27
CA ARG A 120 -0.25 1.64 -15.47
C ARG A 120 0.70 0.47 -15.18
N PRO A 121 1.64 0.56 -14.23
CA PRO A 121 2.52 -0.58 -13.92
C PRO A 121 1.76 -1.77 -13.31
N LEU A 122 0.70 -1.52 -12.53
CA LEU A 122 -0.18 -2.59 -12.05
C LEU A 122 -0.85 -3.36 -13.20
N VAL A 123 -1.38 -2.65 -14.19
CA VAL A 123 -1.97 -3.25 -15.40
C VAL A 123 -0.92 -4.03 -16.18
N ALA A 124 0.29 -3.48 -16.35
CA ALA A 124 1.39 -4.19 -17.00
C ALA A 124 1.75 -5.50 -16.26
N TYR A 125 1.74 -5.49 -14.92
CA TYR A 125 1.95 -6.69 -14.11
C TYR A 125 0.85 -7.74 -14.32
N LEU A 126 -0.42 -7.36 -14.25
CA LEU A 126 -1.54 -8.29 -14.42
C LEU A 126 -1.66 -8.82 -15.87
N GLN A 127 -1.32 -8.01 -16.87
CA GLN A 127 -1.27 -8.44 -18.27
C GLN A 127 -0.12 -9.43 -18.52
N ARG A 128 1.04 -9.18 -17.90
CA ARG A 128 2.21 -10.06 -18.03
C ARG A 128 2.02 -11.38 -17.28
N TYR A 129 1.25 -11.39 -16.19
CA TYR A 129 1.05 -12.55 -15.34
C TYR A 129 -0.44 -12.87 -15.12
N PRO A 130 -1.12 -13.53 -16.08
CA PRO A 130 -2.57 -13.75 -16.04
C PRO A 130 -3.07 -14.63 -14.89
N ARG A 131 -2.18 -15.39 -14.23
CA ARG A 131 -2.50 -16.22 -13.05
C ARG A 131 -2.40 -15.45 -11.73
N MET A 132 -2.06 -14.17 -11.78
CA MET A 132 -2.03 -13.29 -10.63
C MET A 132 -3.37 -12.59 -10.42
N ARG A 133 -3.68 -12.38 -9.15
CA ARG A 133 -4.69 -11.43 -8.68
C ARG A 133 -3.99 -10.42 -7.79
N VAL A 134 -4.41 -9.17 -7.82
CA VAL A 134 -3.89 -8.13 -6.93
C VAL A 134 -5.05 -7.58 -6.11
N GLU A 135 -4.88 -7.57 -4.79
CA GLU A 135 -5.71 -6.76 -3.90
C GLU A 135 -5.00 -5.42 -3.74
N TRP A 136 -5.60 -4.35 -4.29
CA TRP A 136 -5.01 -3.01 -4.38
C TRP A 136 -5.67 -2.09 -3.36
N LEU A 137 -5.01 -1.87 -2.23
CA LEU A 137 -5.52 -1.07 -1.12
C LEU A 137 -4.94 0.34 -1.17
N LEU A 138 -5.78 1.35 -0.93
CA LEU A 138 -5.41 2.76 -1.07
C LEU A 138 -5.59 3.50 0.25
N HIS A 139 -4.50 3.64 1.00
CA HIS A 139 -4.51 4.39 2.27
C HIS A 139 -3.19 5.14 2.48
N ASP A 140 -3.28 6.34 3.04
CA ASP A 140 -2.13 7.19 3.37
C ASP A 140 -1.66 6.94 4.82
N ARG A 141 -1.45 5.66 5.16
CA ARG A 141 -1.00 5.21 6.50
C ARG A 141 0.15 4.22 6.40
N VAL A 142 0.86 4.03 7.50
CA VAL A 142 1.85 2.96 7.63
C VAL A 142 1.11 1.60 7.57
N PRO A 143 1.57 0.64 6.74
CA PRO A 143 0.98 -0.69 6.67
C PRO A 143 1.25 -1.47 7.95
N ASP A 144 0.27 -2.26 8.38
CA ASP A 144 0.52 -3.38 9.28
C ASP A 144 0.62 -4.66 8.44
N PHE A 145 1.85 -5.05 8.10
CA PHE A 145 2.10 -6.21 7.24
C PHE A 145 1.56 -7.52 7.83
N ILE A 146 1.54 -7.66 9.15
CA ILE A 146 1.17 -8.90 9.82
C ILE A 146 -0.34 -8.97 10.01
N ALA A 147 -0.94 -7.93 10.60
CA ALA A 147 -2.37 -7.92 10.91
C ALA A 147 -3.22 -7.87 9.63
N GLU A 148 -2.76 -7.18 8.59
CA GLU A 148 -3.50 -7.02 7.33
C GLU A 148 -3.06 -8.04 6.26
N GLY A 149 -2.00 -8.80 6.52
CA GLY A 149 -1.44 -9.77 5.59
C GLY A 149 -1.02 -9.12 4.27
N MET A 150 -0.40 -7.94 4.33
CA MET A 150 0.10 -7.23 3.15
C MET A 150 1.42 -7.88 2.68
N ASP A 151 1.60 -8.05 1.37
CA ASP A 151 2.87 -8.54 0.82
C ASP A 151 3.88 -7.38 0.68
N CYS A 152 3.41 -6.20 0.26
CA CYS A 152 4.22 -4.99 0.16
C CYS A 152 3.35 -3.72 0.26
N ALA A 153 4.02 -2.59 0.46
CA ALA A 153 3.39 -1.28 0.38
C ALA A 153 4.27 -0.30 -0.40
N ILE A 154 3.67 0.78 -0.86
CA ILE A 154 4.38 1.92 -1.43
C ILE A 154 4.20 3.10 -0.49
N GLN A 155 5.30 3.78 -0.18
CA GLN A 155 5.33 4.85 0.81
C GLN A 155 6.04 6.07 0.26
N VAL A 156 5.55 7.24 0.65
CA VAL A 156 6.09 8.56 0.32
C VAL A 156 6.56 9.20 1.61
N GLY A 157 7.81 9.68 1.63
CA GLY A 157 8.47 10.17 2.82
C GLY A 157 9.49 9.17 3.36
N ASP A 158 10.21 9.59 4.39
CA ASP A 158 11.28 8.80 4.98
C ASP A 158 10.74 7.52 5.64
N ILE A 159 11.45 6.42 5.44
CA ILE A 159 11.15 5.14 6.09
C ILE A 159 12.01 5.03 7.33
N THR A 160 11.39 5.12 8.50
CA THR A 160 12.06 5.03 9.80
C THR A 160 11.89 3.67 10.47
N ASP A 161 10.97 2.84 9.98
CA ASP A 161 10.71 1.52 10.53
C ASP A 161 11.85 0.54 10.16
N PRO A 162 12.65 0.06 11.13
CA PRO A 162 13.74 -0.88 10.85
C PRO A 162 13.24 -2.31 10.57
N SER A 163 11.95 -2.59 10.77
CA SER A 163 11.36 -3.91 10.56
C SER A 163 10.99 -4.20 9.11
N VAL A 164 11.24 -3.25 8.19
CA VAL A 164 10.94 -3.40 6.76
C VAL A 164 12.19 -3.23 5.90
N ILE A 165 12.15 -3.81 4.71
CA ILE A 165 13.10 -3.49 3.64
C ILE A 165 12.49 -2.37 2.80
N ALA A 166 13.21 -1.27 2.67
CA ALA A 166 12.82 -0.14 1.82
C ALA A 166 13.62 -0.15 0.51
N LEU A 167 12.90 -0.28 -0.59
CA LEU A 167 13.44 -0.13 -1.93
C LEU A 167 13.09 1.25 -2.49
N ARG A 168 14.12 2.05 -2.75
CA ARG A 168 13.98 3.35 -3.42
C ARG A 168 13.40 3.19 -4.84
N LEU A 169 12.31 3.89 -5.13
CA LEU A 169 11.70 3.96 -6.47
C LEU A 169 11.95 5.31 -7.16
N GLY A 170 12.02 6.39 -6.39
CA GLY A 170 12.30 7.73 -6.92
C GLY A 170 12.01 8.84 -5.93
N GLU A 171 12.21 10.09 -6.36
CA GLU A 171 11.92 11.30 -5.62
C GLU A 171 10.59 11.90 -6.08
N VAL A 172 9.86 12.54 -5.16
CA VAL A 172 8.62 13.26 -5.44
C VAL A 172 8.86 14.75 -5.19
N PRO A 173 9.12 15.55 -6.24
CA PRO A 173 9.29 16.99 -6.09
C PRO A 173 8.01 17.66 -5.63
N ARG A 174 8.18 18.76 -4.88
CA ARG A 174 7.08 19.52 -4.28
C ARG A 174 7.26 21.00 -4.53
N ILE A 175 6.15 21.68 -4.81
CA ILE A 175 6.14 23.10 -5.15
C ILE A 175 5.07 23.83 -4.35
N ALA A 176 5.32 25.11 -4.04
CA ALA A 176 4.34 25.99 -3.42
C ALA A 176 3.42 26.58 -4.48
N VAL A 177 2.11 26.50 -4.29
CA VAL A 177 1.12 27.00 -5.24
C VAL A 177 -0.04 27.71 -4.56
N ALA A 178 -0.72 28.58 -5.30
CA ALA A 178 -2.01 29.15 -4.92
C ALA A 178 -2.85 29.46 -6.16
N ALA A 179 -4.17 29.55 -6.02
CA ALA A 179 -5.01 30.08 -7.09
C ALA A 179 -4.72 31.57 -7.35
N PRO A 180 -4.82 32.06 -8.60
CA PRO A 180 -4.59 33.46 -8.94
C PRO A 180 -5.38 34.46 -8.09
N GLY A 181 -6.62 34.10 -7.73
CA GLY A 181 -7.49 34.93 -6.90
C GLY A 181 -6.92 35.26 -5.52
N LEU A 182 -6.04 34.40 -4.99
CA LEU A 182 -5.41 34.62 -3.68
C LEU A 182 -4.42 35.80 -3.69
N LEU A 183 -3.87 36.13 -4.86
CA LEU A 183 -2.92 37.24 -4.98
C LEU A 183 -3.62 38.59 -5.13
N GLU A 184 -4.94 38.65 -5.37
CA GLU A 184 -5.72 39.90 -5.52
C GLU A 184 -5.07 40.91 -6.51
N GLY A 185 -4.43 40.43 -7.56
CA GLY A 185 -3.73 41.27 -8.56
C GLY A 185 -2.32 41.72 -8.17
N ARG A 186 -1.78 41.25 -7.04
CA ARG A 186 -0.36 41.41 -6.67
C ARG A 186 0.54 40.66 -7.66
N SER A 187 1.79 41.12 -7.76
CA SER A 187 2.83 40.40 -8.52
C SER A 187 3.06 39.00 -7.96
N LEU A 188 3.42 38.06 -8.85
CA LEU A 188 3.79 36.72 -8.45
C LEU A 188 4.98 36.77 -7.47
N PRO A 189 4.85 36.18 -6.26
CA PRO A 189 5.95 36.12 -5.30
C PRO A 189 7.20 35.48 -5.89
N ARG A 190 8.36 36.09 -5.65
CA ARG A 190 9.67 35.57 -6.10
C ARG A 190 10.50 35.04 -4.95
N HIS A 191 10.22 35.45 -3.72
CA HIS A 191 10.96 35.03 -2.53
C HIS A 191 10.03 34.43 -1.45
N PRO A 192 10.44 33.39 -0.70
CA PRO A 192 9.63 32.76 0.35
C PRO A 192 9.08 33.73 1.39
N ARG A 193 9.83 34.78 1.74
CA ARG A 193 9.38 35.88 2.61
C ARG A 193 8.02 36.46 2.21
N GLU A 194 7.74 36.58 0.91
CA GLU A 194 6.46 37.12 0.42
C GLU A 194 5.29 36.14 0.64
N LEU A 195 5.58 34.85 0.89
CA LEU A 195 4.59 33.81 1.13
C LEU A 195 4.14 33.76 2.60
N GLU A 196 4.94 34.30 3.52
CA GLU A 196 4.68 34.27 4.97
C GLU A 196 3.33 34.92 5.34
N ALA A 197 2.93 35.95 4.58
CA ALA A 197 1.69 36.68 4.81
C ALA A 197 0.46 36.05 4.13
N LEU A 198 0.62 35.00 3.33
CA LEU A 198 -0.49 34.33 2.67
C LEU A 198 -1.23 33.41 3.65
N PRO A 199 -2.54 33.19 3.48
CA PRO A 199 -3.22 32.13 4.22
C PRO A 199 -2.73 30.76 3.70
N TRP A 200 -2.41 29.86 4.62
CA TRP A 200 -1.85 28.54 4.29
C TRP A 200 -2.84 27.40 4.50
N LEU A 201 -2.63 26.34 3.72
CA LEU A 201 -3.26 25.03 3.87
C LEU A 201 -2.15 23.99 4.05
N ALA A 202 -2.40 22.97 4.87
CA ALA A 202 -1.40 21.96 5.21
C ALA A 202 -1.87 20.55 4.85
N LEU A 203 -0.99 19.82 4.14
CA LEU A 203 -1.01 18.36 4.14
C LEU A 203 -0.32 17.89 5.42
N ARG A 204 -1.12 17.54 6.43
CA ARG A 204 -0.69 17.35 7.83
C ARG A 204 0.40 16.32 8.04
N THR A 205 0.53 15.39 7.10
CA THR A 205 1.56 14.36 7.09
C THR A 205 2.97 14.94 6.94
N PHE A 206 3.09 16.11 6.30
CA PHE A 206 4.39 16.72 5.99
C PHE A 206 4.55 18.16 6.48
N TYR A 207 3.44 18.85 6.76
CA TYR A 207 3.44 20.25 7.20
C TYR A 207 2.45 20.43 8.34
N GLN A 208 2.83 21.16 9.38
CA GLN A 208 1.95 21.47 10.51
C GLN A 208 1.92 22.97 10.76
N ASP A 209 3.03 23.53 11.20
CA ASP A 209 3.18 24.91 11.63
C ASP A 209 4.40 25.61 11.00
N GLU A 210 5.22 24.88 10.25
CA GLU A 210 6.40 25.41 9.55
C GLU A 210 6.46 24.91 8.11
N VAL A 211 6.95 25.79 7.23
CA VAL A 211 7.40 25.47 5.88
C VAL A 211 8.86 25.84 5.74
N VAL A 212 9.63 24.95 5.12
CA VAL A 212 11.02 25.23 4.72
C VAL A 212 11.11 25.10 3.20
N LEU A 213 11.50 26.18 2.55
CA LEU A 213 11.85 26.19 1.12
C LEU A 213 13.35 26.32 0.94
N GLN A 214 13.88 25.71 -0.11
CA GLN A 214 15.29 25.74 -0.46
C GLN A 214 15.48 26.34 -1.85
N HIS A 215 16.38 27.29 -1.97
CA HIS A 215 16.72 27.89 -3.26
C HIS A 215 17.49 26.90 -4.13
N ARG A 216 17.03 26.72 -5.38
CA ARG A 216 17.49 25.65 -6.28
C ARG A 216 18.96 25.75 -6.68
N LEU A 217 19.53 26.96 -6.74
CA LEU A 217 20.91 27.19 -7.18
C LEU A 217 21.90 27.36 -6.03
N THR A 218 21.47 28.00 -4.94
CA THR A 218 22.38 28.39 -3.83
C THR A 218 22.29 27.41 -2.67
N GLY A 219 21.23 26.61 -2.59
CA GLY A 219 20.96 25.74 -1.45
C GLY A 219 20.54 26.49 -0.19
N GLU A 220 20.33 27.81 -0.27
CA GLU A 220 19.82 28.62 0.84
C GLU A 220 18.48 28.07 1.31
N ARG A 221 18.30 27.91 2.62
CA ARG A 221 17.06 27.43 3.22
C ARG A 221 16.35 28.57 3.92
N TRP A 222 15.07 28.73 3.66
CA TRP A 222 14.20 29.73 4.26
C TRP A 222 13.06 29.05 5.01
N PRO A 223 13.20 28.85 6.34
CA PRO A 223 12.10 28.42 7.18
C PRO A 223 11.16 29.60 7.50
N PHE A 224 9.86 29.35 7.55
CA PHE A 224 8.88 30.30 8.02
C PHE A 224 7.67 29.59 8.64
N ALA A 225 7.06 30.24 9.62
CA ALA A 225 5.88 29.73 10.30
C ALA A 225 4.63 29.87 9.41
N ILE A 226 3.71 28.91 9.54
CA ILE A 226 2.40 28.94 8.92
C ILE A 226 1.33 28.63 9.96
N GLU A 227 0.14 29.20 9.81
CA GLU A 227 -1.05 28.83 10.57
C GLU A 227 -2.11 28.29 9.59
N PRO A 228 -2.19 26.97 9.37
CA PRO A 228 -3.05 26.44 8.34
C PRO A 228 -4.53 26.66 8.63
N ARG A 229 -5.24 27.30 7.70
CA ARG A 229 -6.71 27.43 7.75
C ARG A 229 -7.42 26.10 7.53
N LEU A 230 -6.76 25.18 6.81
CA LEU A 230 -7.16 23.79 6.62
C LEU A 230 -5.94 22.91 6.87
N SER A 231 -6.11 21.88 7.68
CA SER A 231 -5.15 20.80 7.87
C SER A 231 -5.82 19.48 7.48
N THR A 232 -5.31 18.81 6.45
CA THR A 232 -5.89 17.58 5.88
C THR A 232 -4.81 16.55 5.63
N ASP A 233 -5.16 15.27 5.63
CA ASP A 233 -4.31 14.14 5.24
C ASP A 233 -4.48 13.76 3.76
N GLY A 234 -5.46 14.34 3.05
CA GLY A 234 -5.75 14.02 1.65
C GLY A 234 -5.13 15.00 0.67
N LEU A 235 -4.24 14.51 -0.21
CA LEU A 235 -3.60 15.34 -1.25
C LEU A 235 -4.61 16.00 -2.20
N TYR A 236 -5.66 15.28 -2.62
CA TYR A 236 -6.71 15.84 -3.48
C TYR A 236 -7.59 16.86 -2.76
N ALA A 237 -7.85 16.66 -1.46
CA ALA A 237 -8.58 17.63 -0.66
C ALA A 237 -7.81 18.95 -0.56
N LEU A 238 -6.48 18.87 -0.33
CA LEU A 238 -5.59 20.02 -0.35
C LEU A 238 -5.62 20.73 -1.71
N ARG A 239 -5.38 19.99 -2.80
CA ARG A 239 -5.42 20.52 -4.18
C ARG A 239 -6.73 21.25 -4.48
N ASN A 240 -7.86 20.61 -4.20
CA ASN A 240 -9.17 21.19 -4.48
C ASN A 240 -9.41 22.45 -3.65
N ALA A 241 -8.99 22.49 -2.38
CA ALA A 241 -9.10 23.69 -1.55
C ALA A 241 -8.23 24.84 -2.07
N MET A 242 -7.02 24.55 -2.58
CA MET A 242 -6.16 25.55 -3.23
C MET A 242 -6.82 26.09 -4.51
N LEU A 243 -7.42 25.22 -5.34
CA LEU A 243 -8.14 25.61 -6.55
C LEU A 243 -9.34 26.52 -6.26
N GLN A 244 -9.99 26.35 -5.11
CA GLN A 244 -11.06 27.24 -4.64
C GLN A 244 -10.54 28.55 -4.01
N GLY A 245 -9.22 28.77 -3.98
CA GLY A 245 -8.61 30.00 -3.47
C GLY A 245 -8.62 30.12 -1.94
N LEU A 246 -8.78 29.03 -1.20
CA LEU A 246 -8.81 29.08 0.28
C LEU A 246 -7.46 29.51 0.89
N GLY A 247 -6.36 29.15 0.23
CA GLY A 247 -5.01 29.49 0.64
C GLY A 247 -3.93 28.91 -0.27
N ALA A 248 -2.68 29.24 0.03
CA ALA A 248 -1.49 28.64 -0.55
C ALA A 248 -1.20 27.28 0.09
N GLY A 249 -0.51 26.41 -0.61
CA GLY A 249 -0.08 25.12 -0.07
C GLY A 249 1.07 24.53 -0.86
N ILE A 250 1.68 23.49 -0.29
CA ILE A 250 2.71 22.70 -0.96
C ILE A 250 2.18 21.31 -1.26
N ALA A 251 2.30 20.90 -2.51
CA ALA A 251 1.92 19.58 -2.98
C ALA A 251 2.91 19.06 -4.02
N SER A 252 2.80 17.76 -4.33
CA SER A 252 3.65 17.11 -5.33
C SER A 252 3.44 17.74 -6.71
N SER A 253 4.51 18.06 -7.42
CA SER A 253 4.42 18.77 -8.72
C SER A 253 3.51 18.06 -9.73
N TRP A 254 3.61 16.73 -9.79
CA TRP A 254 2.85 15.88 -10.73
C TRP A 254 1.33 16.00 -10.58
N VAL A 255 0.82 16.25 -9.37
CA VAL A 255 -0.65 16.36 -9.17
C VAL A 255 -1.18 17.74 -9.56
N LEU A 256 -0.27 18.71 -9.70
CA LEU A 256 -0.57 20.12 -9.97
C LEU A 256 -0.25 20.52 -11.42
N GLU A 257 0.38 19.63 -12.19
CA GLU A 257 0.93 19.92 -13.52
C GLU A 257 -0.10 20.60 -14.44
N ASP A 258 -1.29 20.01 -14.57
CA ASP A 258 -2.36 20.56 -15.40
C ASP A 258 -2.92 21.88 -14.86
N ASP A 259 -3.03 22.03 -13.54
CA ASP A 259 -3.56 23.24 -12.92
C ASP A 259 -2.61 24.42 -13.12
N VAL A 260 -1.30 24.16 -13.00
CA VAL A 260 -0.25 25.15 -13.25
C VAL A 260 -0.19 25.50 -14.73
N ARG A 261 -0.22 24.49 -15.60
CA ARG A 261 -0.19 24.67 -17.06
C ARG A 261 -1.39 25.46 -17.58
N THR A 262 -2.57 25.28 -16.98
CA THR A 262 -3.81 25.99 -17.35
C THR A 262 -3.98 27.33 -16.62
N GLY A 263 -3.08 27.67 -15.69
CA GLY A 263 -3.13 28.89 -14.90
C GLY A 263 -4.20 28.90 -13.80
N GLN A 264 -4.82 27.75 -13.50
CA GLN A 264 -5.73 27.61 -12.36
C GLN A 264 -4.99 27.68 -11.02
N LEU A 265 -3.72 27.25 -11.00
CA LEU A 265 -2.79 27.46 -9.91
C LEU A 265 -1.53 28.15 -10.43
N LEU A 266 -0.91 28.97 -9.59
CA LEU A 266 0.35 29.65 -9.87
C LEU A 266 1.46 29.05 -9.02
N HIS A 267 2.61 28.73 -9.62
CA HIS A 267 3.81 28.32 -8.90
C HIS A 267 4.43 29.56 -8.22
N LEU A 268 4.37 29.58 -6.89
CA LEU A 268 4.87 30.67 -6.06
C LEU A 268 6.38 30.49 -5.80
N ALA A 269 7.15 31.58 -5.89
CA ALA A 269 8.60 31.57 -5.68
C ALA A 269 9.33 30.44 -6.45
N PRO A 270 9.24 30.39 -7.80
CA PRO A 270 9.65 29.22 -8.60
C PRO A 270 11.14 28.83 -8.56
N GLU A 271 11.99 29.69 -7.99
CA GLU A 271 13.40 29.40 -7.71
C GLU A 271 13.61 28.68 -6.37
N TRP A 272 12.53 28.45 -5.62
CA TRP A 272 12.52 27.85 -4.30
C TRP A 272 11.64 26.60 -4.29
N GLU A 273 12.19 25.49 -3.82
CA GLU A 273 11.51 24.20 -3.78
C GLU A 273 11.37 23.71 -2.35
N ALA A 274 10.27 23.01 -2.08
CA ALA A 274 10.19 22.23 -0.87
C ALA A 274 11.00 20.94 -1.04
N ALA A 275 11.52 20.39 0.06
CA ALA A 275 12.29 19.14 0.01
C ALA A 275 11.53 18.05 -0.74
N SER A 276 12.18 17.37 -1.69
CA SER A 276 11.56 16.23 -2.36
C SER A 276 11.27 15.12 -1.35
N LEU A 277 10.19 14.37 -1.58
CA LEU A 277 9.84 13.24 -0.71
C LEU A 277 10.29 11.93 -1.33
N PRO A 278 10.92 11.05 -0.54
CA PRO A 278 11.31 9.77 -1.06
C PRO A 278 10.10 8.86 -1.32
N LEU A 279 9.93 8.37 -2.56
CA LEU A 279 9.05 7.26 -2.90
C LEU A 279 9.77 5.91 -2.81
N SER A 280 9.26 5.00 -1.99
CA SER A 280 9.84 3.67 -1.77
C SER A 280 8.80 2.56 -1.81
N LEU A 281 9.16 1.38 -2.30
CA LEU A 281 8.41 0.14 -2.12
C LEU A 281 8.97 -0.57 -0.88
N VAL A 282 8.12 -0.81 0.11
CA VAL A 282 8.48 -1.42 1.39
C VAL A 282 7.83 -2.80 1.54
N TYR A 283 8.53 -3.74 2.17
CA TYR A 283 8.04 -5.10 2.43
C TYR A 283 8.81 -5.74 3.60
N PRO A 284 8.23 -6.72 4.32
CA PRO A 284 8.87 -7.32 5.48
C PRO A 284 10.10 -8.17 5.08
N PRO A 285 11.14 -8.24 5.92
CA PRO A 285 12.31 -9.06 5.66
C PRO A 285 11.96 -10.56 5.74
N ALA A 286 12.31 -11.31 4.71
CA ALA A 286 12.17 -12.75 4.64
C ALA A 286 13.45 -13.40 4.06
N LYS A 287 13.65 -14.70 4.35
CA LYS A 287 14.77 -15.47 3.79
C LYS A 287 14.59 -15.77 2.31
N VAL A 288 13.35 -15.96 1.88
CA VAL A 288 12.96 -16.25 0.49
C VAL A 288 11.72 -15.42 0.19
N TYR A 289 11.71 -14.79 -0.98
CA TYR A 289 10.57 -14.00 -1.44
C TYR A 289 9.86 -14.72 -2.59
N PRO A 290 8.53 -14.82 -2.53
CA PRO A 290 7.77 -15.52 -3.56
C PRO A 290 7.90 -14.79 -4.90
N ALA A 291 7.81 -15.54 -6.01
CA ALA A 291 7.91 -14.97 -7.36
C ALA A 291 6.92 -13.81 -7.59
N ARG A 292 5.72 -13.87 -7.01
CA ARG A 292 4.69 -12.82 -7.12
C ARG A 292 5.20 -11.45 -6.70
N LEU A 293 5.87 -11.37 -5.54
CA LEU A 293 6.42 -10.13 -5.00
C LEU A 293 7.66 -9.70 -5.79
N ARG A 294 8.58 -10.63 -6.09
CA ARG A 294 9.80 -10.32 -6.84
C ARG A 294 9.50 -9.72 -8.22
N ARG A 295 8.59 -10.34 -8.98
CA ARG A 295 8.20 -9.86 -10.31
C ARG A 295 7.43 -8.54 -10.26
N PHE A 296 6.64 -8.31 -9.20
CA PHE A 296 5.97 -7.02 -9.00
C PHE A 296 7.00 -5.91 -8.74
N ILE A 297 7.97 -6.16 -7.87
CA ILE A 297 9.09 -5.25 -7.60
C ILE A 297 9.84 -4.92 -8.91
N ASP A 298 10.15 -5.92 -9.73
CA ASP A 298 10.86 -5.73 -11.00
C ASP A 298 10.11 -4.78 -11.96
N ILE A 299 8.79 -4.96 -12.10
CA ILE A 299 7.95 -4.09 -12.93
C ILE A 299 7.89 -2.68 -12.36
N MET A 300 7.68 -2.53 -11.06
CA MET A 300 7.63 -1.22 -10.42
C MET A 300 8.96 -0.46 -10.57
N ARG A 301 10.11 -1.14 -10.44
CA ARG A 301 11.43 -0.55 -10.67
C ARG A 301 11.64 -0.09 -12.12
N THR A 302 11.04 -0.79 -13.08
CA THR A 302 11.25 -0.51 -14.50
C THR A 302 10.36 0.62 -14.99
N GLU A 303 9.09 0.63 -14.59
CA GLU A 303 8.07 1.56 -15.10
C GLU A 303 8.06 2.90 -14.34
N LEU A 304 8.28 2.91 -13.02
CA LEU A 304 8.12 4.13 -12.21
C LEU A 304 9.15 5.23 -12.48
N PRO A 305 10.46 4.95 -12.67
CA PRO A 305 11.43 6.01 -12.96
C PRO A 305 11.16 6.75 -14.27
N GLY A 306 10.44 6.14 -15.23
CA GLY A 306 9.98 6.79 -16.45
C GLY A 306 8.79 7.71 -16.20
N ILE A 307 7.81 7.24 -15.43
CA ILE A 307 6.61 8.00 -15.04
C ILE A 307 6.98 9.23 -14.20
N MET A 308 7.89 9.07 -13.23
CA MET A 308 8.32 10.17 -12.37
C MET A 308 9.15 11.22 -13.11
N ARG A 309 9.87 10.84 -14.17
CA ARG A 309 10.61 11.79 -15.03
C ARG A 309 9.69 12.58 -15.95
N GLN A 310 8.61 11.98 -16.46
CA GLN A 310 7.64 12.67 -17.30
C GLN A 310 6.86 13.74 -16.52
N ALA A 311 6.58 13.51 -15.24
CA ALA A 311 5.86 14.45 -14.39
C ALA A 311 6.73 15.60 -13.80
N THR A 312 8.00 15.68 -14.20
CA THR A 312 8.97 16.72 -13.79
C THR A 312 9.44 17.60 -14.95
N ALA A 313 9.07 17.28 -16.18
CA ALA A 313 9.45 17.97 -17.41
C ALA A 313 8.37 18.98 -17.82
#